data_AF-A0A651GV56-F1
#
_entry.id   AF-A0A651GV56-F1
#
_cell.length_a   1.000
_cell.length_b   1.000
_cell.length_c   1.000
_cell.angle_alpha   90.00
_cell.angle_beta   90.00
_cell.angle_gamma   90.00
#
_symmetry.space_group_name_H-M   'P 1'
#
loop_
_entity.id
_entity.type
_entity.pdbx_description
1 polymer ?
#
loop_
_entity_poly.entity_id
_entity_poly.type
_entity_poly.pdbx_seq_one_letter_code
_entity_poly.pdbx_strand_id
1 'polypeptide(L)'
;LDEEEFSVVSQDEIIGVVGDILQILTWVLAAIAGISLLVGGVGVSNIMLVSVSERTREIGLRKALGARTRDITRQFLFEAVALTGLGGAVGLALGIVLAEVVAAFAPVPAEVTWWSIALALGVSVLVGLVFGVLPARRAGQLDPVTALRHE
;
A
#
# COMPACT_ATOMS: atom_id res chain seq x y z
N LEU A 1 61.65 15.47 8.43
CA LEU A 1 60.75 16.52 8.94
C LEU A 1 59.41 16.12 8.38
N ASP A 2 58.65 15.41 9.19
CA ASP A 2 57.36 14.84 8.80
C ASP A 2 56.43 16.01 8.46
N GLU A 3 55.92 16.01 7.23
CA GLU A 3 54.96 17.00 6.77
C GLU A 3 53.71 16.84 7.64
N GLU A 4 53.50 17.77 8.56
CA GLU A 4 52.28 17.87 9.35
C GLU A 4 51.11 17.99 8.37
N GLU A 5 50.43 16.86 8.15
CA GLU A 5 49.24 16.75 7.32
C GLU A 5 48.13 17.56 8.00
N PHE A 6 48.01 18.83 7.63
CA PHE A 6 46.96 19.73 8.08
C PHE A 6 45.61 19.22 7.58
N SER A 7 44.92 18.45 8.42
CA SER A 7 43.51 18.07 8.23
C SER A 7 42.63 19.29 8.56
N VAL A 8 42.21 20.00 7.52
CA VAL A 8 41.17 21.04 7.64
C VAL A 8 39.83 20.38 7.34
N VAL A 9 39.20 19.81 8.35
CA VAL A 9 37.81 19.34 8.24
C VAL A 9 36.91 20.57 8.07
N SER A 10 36.39 20.76 6.86
CA SER A 10 35.44 21.85 6.63
C SER A 10 34.07 21.49 7.20
N GLN A 11 33.31 22.50 7.63
CA GLN A 11 31.93 22.29 8.10
C GLN A 11 31.04 21.67 7.01
N ASP A 12 31.34 21.95 5.74
CA ASP A 12 30.63 21.38 4.58
C ASP A 12 30.86 19.88 4.44
N GLU A 13 32.04 19.39 4.79
CA GLU A 13 32.39 17.97 4.73
C GLU A 13 31.64 17.17 5.81
N ILE A 14 31.51 17.72 7.02
CA ILE A 14 30.72 17.10 8.10
C ILE A 14 29.22 17.08 7.74
N ILE A 15 28.68 18.17 7.20
CA ILE A 15 27.28 18.25 6.78
C ILE A 15 27.00 17.27 5.62
N GLY A 16 27.93 17.14 4.67
CA GLY A 16 27.86 16.18 3.57
C GLY A 16 27.73 14.74 4.08
N VAL A 17 28.60 14.33 5.01
CA VAL A 17 28.57 12.98 5.60
C VAL A 17 27.24 12.71 6.32
N VAL A 18 26.71 13.68 7.08
CA VAL A 18 25.40 13.53 7.75
C VAL A 18 24.28 13.39 6.71
N GLY A 19 24.32 14.18 5.63
CA GLY A 19 23.36 14.09 4.52
C GLY A 19 23.35 12.71 3.87
N ASP A 20 24.52 12.15 3.59
CA ASP A 20 24.67 10.81 2.99
C ASP A 20 24.08 9.72 3.91
N ILE A 21 24.34 9.80 5.22
CA ILE A 21 23.77 8.86 6.20
C ILE A 21 22.24 8.95 6.21
N LEU A 22 21.67 10.16 6.26
CA LEU A 22 20.22 10.36 6.23
C LEU A 22 19.60 9.85 4.92
N GLN A 23 20.29 10.00 3.80
CA GLN A 23 19.84 9.51 2.51
C GLN A 23 19.82 7.97 2.47
N ILE A 24 20.86 7.31 2.98
CA ILE A 24 20.91 5.85 3.10
C ILE A 24 19.79 5.35 4.00
N LEU A 25 19.57 5.98 5.17
CA LEU A 25 18.47 5.62 6.07
C LEU A 25 17.10 5.77 5.38
N THR A 26 16.91 6.84 4.61
CA THR A 26 15.68 7.06 3.84
C THR A 26 15.42 5.92 2.86
N TRP A 27 16.45 5.48 2.12
CA TRP A 27 16.32 4.37 1.18
C TRP A 27 16.03 3.04 1.86
N VAL A 28 16.66 2.77 3.01
CA VAL A 28 16.39 1.56 3.80
C VAL A 28 14.95 1.55 4.29
N LEU A 29 14.46 2.66 4.84
CA LEU A 29 13.07 2.79 5.30
C LEU A 29 12.08 2.64 4.13
N ALA A 30 12.38 3.24 2.97
CA ALA A 30 11.57 3.09 1.77
C ALA A 30 11.51 1.63 1.30
N ALA A 31 12.62 0.90 1.37
CA ALA A 31 12.66 -0.53 1.03
C ALA A 31 11.81 -1.38 2.00
N ILE A 32 11.91 -1.14 3.31
CA ILE A 32 11.11 -1.84 4.32
C ILE A 32 9.62 -1.53 4.13
N ALA A 33 9.27 -0.28 3.87
CA ALA A 33 7.90 0.14 3.57
C ALA A 33 7.38 -0.54 2.29
N GLY A 34 8.20 -0.61 1.24
CA GLY A 34 7.87 -1.30 -0.01
C GLY A 34 7.63 -2.80 0.18
N ILE A 35 8.48 -3.49 0.95
CA ILE A 35 8.29 -4.92 1.28
C ILE A 35 7.01 -5.11 2.10
N SER A 36 6.77 -4.26 3.09
CA SER A 36 5.55 -4.28 3.91
C SER A 36 4.29 -4.09 3.06
N LEU A 37 4.37 -3.21 2.06
CA LEU A 37 3.30 -2.98 1.10
C LEU A 37 3.00 -4.21 0.25
N LEU A 38 4.04 -4.91 -0.22
CA LEU A 38 3.89 -6.16 -0.98
C LEU A 38 3.21 -7.24 -0.12
N VAL A 39 3.67 -7.44 1.11
CA VAL A 39 3.08 -8.42 2.04
C VAL A 39 1.62 -8.07 2.35
N GLY A 40 1.32 -6.80 2.63
CA GLY A 40 -0.03 -6.31 2.83
C GLY A 40 -0.92 -6.51 1.60
N GLY A 41 -0.41 -6.22 0.40
CA GLY A 41 -1.11 -6.42 -0.87
C GLY A 41 -1.45 -7.89 -1.15
N VAL A 42 -0.52 -8.82 -0.84
CA VAL A 42 -0.79 -10.26 -0.92
C VAL A 42 -1.90 -10.66 0.07
N GLY A 43 -1.90 -10.08 1.27
CA GLY A 43 -2.98 -10.26 2.26
C GLY A 43 -4.35 -9.82 1.72
N VAL A 44 -4.42 -8.62 1.12
CA VAL A 44 -5.63 -8.11 0.47
C VAL A 44 -6.10 -9.07 -0.63
N SER A 45 -5.18 -9.52 -1.48
CA SER A 45 -5.49 -10.49 -2.54
C SER A 45 -6.11 -11.76 -1.97
N ASN A 46 -5.54 -12.29 -0.89
CA ASN A 46 -6.00 -13.52 -0.26
C ASN A 46 -7.41 -13.35 0.35
N ILE A 47 -7.64 -12.28 1.10
CA ILE A 47 -8.95 -11.98 1.68
C ILE A 47 -9.99 -11.85 0.56
N MET A 48 -9.65 -11.16 -0.54
CA MET A 48 -10.55 -11.03 -1.68
C MET A 48 -10.82 -12.39 -2.36
N LEU A 49 -9.84 -13.28 -2.48
CA LEU A 49 -10.05 -14.63 -3.01
C LEU A 49 -10.98 -15.46 -2.14
N VAL A 50 -10.83 -15.38 -0.81
CA VAL A 50 -11.73 -16.05 0.14
C VAL A 50 -13.15 -15.48 0.00
N SER A 51 -13.29 -14.15 -0.07
CA SER A 51 -14.60 -13.50 -0.24
C SER A 51 -15.30 -13.90 -1.55
N VAL A 52 -14.54 -14.06 -2.65
CA VAL A 52 -15.11 -14.56 -3.92
C VAL A 52 -15.63 -15.99 -3.75
N SER A 53 -14.88 -16.85 -3.07
CA SER A 53 -15.32 -18.23 -2.80
C SER A 53 -16.58 -18.27 -1.94
N GLU A 54 -16.66 -17.48 -0.87
CA GLU A 54 -17.85 -17.39 0.00
C GLU A 54 -19.07 -16.84 -0.74
N ARG A 55 -18.87 -15.88 -1.64
CA ARG A 55 -19.95 -15.22 -2.41
C ARG A 55 -20.20 -15.87 -3.77
N THR A 56 -19.68 -17.08 -4.03
CA THR A 56 -19.78 -17.78 -5.33
C THR A 56 -21.23 -17.87 -5.83
N ARG A 57 -22.16 -18.28 -4.96
CA ARG A 57 -23.58 -18.46 -5.32
C ARG A 57 -24.26 -17.14 -5.70
N GLU A 58 -23.96 -16.05 -5.01
CA GLU A 58 -24.47 -14.72 -5.35
C GLU A 58 -23.96 -14.24 -6.70
N ILE A 59 -22.67 -14.45 -6.98
CA ILE A 59 -22.06 -14.10 -8.26
C ILE A 59 -22.70 -14.92 -9.40
N GLY A 60 -22.91 -16.21 -9.17
CA GLY A 60 -23.60 -17.11 -10.09
C GLY A 60 -25.02 -16.64 -10.41
N LEU A 61 -25.78 -16.25 -9.39
CA LEU A 61 -27.13 -15.71 -9.56
C LEU A 61 -27.13 -14.40 -10.38
N ARG A 62 -26.23 -13.46 -10.08
CA ARG A 62 -26.09 -12.21 -10.85
C ARG A 62 -25.77 -12.49 -12.32
N LYS A 63 -24.86 -13.43 -12.60
CA LYS A 63 -24.51 -13.81 -13.98
C LYS A 63 -25.65 -14.54 -14.70
N ALA A 64 -26.41 -15.39 -14.01
CA ALA A 64 -27.60 -16.05 -14.57
C ALA A 64 -28.71 -15.04 -14.94
N LEU A 65 -28.80 -13.93 -14.21
CA LEU A 65 -29.68 -12.80 -14.51
C LEU A 65 -29.14 -11.85 -15.59
N GLY A 66 -27.99 -12.16 -16.19
CA GLY A 66 -27.43 -11.44 -17.33
C GLY A 66 -26.28 -10.47 -17.01
N ALA A 67 -25.76 -10.44 -15.79
CA ALA A 67 -24.58 -9.63 -15.47
C ALA A 67 -23.36 -10.10 -16.29
N ARG A 68 -22.65 -9.16 -16.92
CA ARG A 68 -21.46 -9.49 -17.73
C ARG A 68 -20.27 -9.71 -16.81
N THR A 69 -19.30 -10.49 -17.26
CA THR A 69 -18.01 -10.69 -16.56
C THR A 69 -17.35 -9.36 -16.17
N ARG A 70 -17.43 -8.34 -17.04
CA ARG A 70 -16.88 -7.01 -16.78
C ARG A 70 -17.57 -6.29 -15.62
N ASP A 71 -18.86 -6.51 -15.41
CA ASP A 71 -19.62 -5.85 -14.35
C ASP A 71 -19.20 -6.41 -12.98
N ILE A 72 -19.11 -7.74 -12.88
CA ILE A 72 -18.60 -8.42 -11.68
C ILE A 72 -17.15 -8.04 -11.40
N THR A 73 -16.27 -8.07 -12.41
CA THR A 73 -14.87 -7.69 -12.22
C THR A 73 -14.73 -6.23 -11.77
N ARG A 74 -15.51 -5.30 -12.31
CA ARG A 74 -15.50 -3.89 -11.85
C ARG A 74 -15.99 -3.75 -10.42
N GLN A 75 -17.02 -4.48 -10.03
CA GLN A 75 -17.55 -4.48 -8.66
C GLN A 75 -16.47 -4.91 -7.66
N PHE A 76 -15.85 -6.07 -7.88
CA PHE A 76 -14.82 -6.58 -6.97
C PHE A 76 -13.54 -5.74 -6.98
N LEU A 77 -13.18 -5.13 -8.12
CA LEU A 77 -12.06 -4.20 -8.17
C LEU A 77 -12.34 -2.92 -7.36
N PHE A 78 -13.56 -2.40 -7.44
CA PHE A 78 -13.99 -1.27 -6.61
C PHE A 78 -13.99 -1.64 -5.13
N GLU A 79 -14.44 -2.84 -4.76
CA GLU A 79 -14.35 -3.34 -3.37
C GLU A 79 -12.90 -3.42 -2.88
N ALA A 80 -11.97 -3.91 -3.71
CA ALA A 80 -10.55 -3.95 -3.36
C ALA A 80 -9.94 -2.54 -3.19
N VAL A 81 -10.26 -1.60 -4.08
CA VAL A 81 -9.82 -0.20 -3.98
C VAL A 81 -10.44 0.49 -2.77
N ALA A 82 -11.71 0.24 -2.46
CA ALA A 82 -12.37 0.79 -1.28
C ALA A 82 -11.75 0.24 0.02
N LEU A 83 -11.50 -1.07 0.09
CA LEU A 83 -10.86 -1.71 1.25
C LEU A 83 -9.45 -1.16 1.50
N THR A 84 -8.63 -1.12 0.46
CA THR A 84 -7.27 -0.57 0.55
C THR A 84 -7.27 0.92 0.80
N GLY A 85 -8.18 1.68 0.18
CA GLY A 85 -8.37 3.11 0.38
C GLY A 85 -8.76 3.45 1.82
N LEU A 86 -9.71 2.73 2.40
CA LEU A 86 -10.09 2.88 3.81
C LEU A 86 -8.93 2.51 4.73
N GLY A 87 -8.25 1.40 4.47
CA GLY A 87 -7.04 1.01 5.21
C GLY A 87 -5.93 2.06 5.11
N GLY A 88 -5.75 2.66 3.94
CA GLY A 88 -4.78 3.73 3.68
C GLY A 88 -5.15 5.02 4.40
N ALA A 89 -6.42 5.39 4.43
CA ALA A 89 -6.91 6.56 5.18
C ALA A 89 -6.71 6.38 6.69
N VAL A 90 -7.02 5.19 7.23
CA VAL A 90 -6.78 4.85 8.64
C VAL A 90 -5.28 4.85 8.94
N GLY A 91 -4.46 4.22 8.08
CA GLY A 91 -3.01 4.20 8.23
C GLY A 91 -2.39 5.60 8.18
N LEU A 92 -2.88 6.47 7.30
CA LEU A 92 -2.46 7.87 7.22
C LEU A 92 -2.81 8.63 8.49
N ALA A 93 -4.04 8.49 8.99
CA ALA A 93 -4.46 9.13 10.24
C ALA A 93 -3.58 8.69 11.42
N LEU A 94 -3.30 7.38 11.53
CA LEU A 94 -2.38 6.84 12.54
C LEU A 94 -0.95 7.38 12.37
N GLY A 95 -0.47 7.48 11.12
CA GLY A 95 0.84 8.03 10.81
C GLY A 95 0.99 9.50 11.22
N ILE A 96 -0.04 10.32 10.99
CA ILE A 96 -0.07 11.73 11.43
C ILE A 96 -0.05 11.80 12.96
N VAL A 97 -0.89 11.01 13.64
CA VAL A 97 -0.92 10.98 15.11
C VAL A 97 0.44 10.55 15.69
N LEU A 98 1.08 9.54 15.09
CA LEU A 98 2.43 9.12 15.49
C LEU A 98 3.47 10.21 15.26
N ALA A 99 3.41 10.94 14.15
CA ALA A 99 4.32 12.04 13.87
C ALA A 99 4.21 13.16 14.93
N GLU A 100 2.98 13.54 15.28
CA GLU A 100 2.70 14.55 16.33
C GLU A 100 3.20 14.08 17.71
N VAL A 101 2.97 12.82 18.06
CA VAL A 101 3.47 12.24 19.32
C VAL A 101 5.00 12.26 19.34
N VAL A 102 5.67 11.85 18.26
CA VAL A 102 7.14 11.87 18.20
C VAL A 102 7.67 13.31 18.30
N ALA A 103 7.06 14.28 17.62
CA ALA A 103 7.44 15.68 17.69
C ALA A 103 7.32 16.26 19.11
N ALA A 104 6.39 15.75 19.93
CA ALA A 104 6.22 16.16 21.32
C ALA A 104 7.32 15.64 22.26
N PHE A 105 7.92 14.47 21.97
CA PHE A 105 8.89 13.82 22.85
C PHE A 105 10.34 13.84 22.35
N ALA A 106 10.55 14.10 21.05
CA ALA A 106 11.86 14.13 20.43
C ALA A 106 12.07 15.44 19.66
N PRO A 107 13.28 16.03 19.69
CA PRO A 107 13.62 17.23 18.93
C PRO A 107 13.86 16.89 17.44
N VAL A 108 12.95 16.13 16.82
CA VAL A 108 13.01 15.72 15.43
C VAL A 108 11.88 16.42 14.68
N PRO A 109 12.16 17.20 13.61
CA PRO A 109 11.13 17.87 12.83
C PRO A 109 10.34 16.83 12.02
N ALA A 110 9.27 16.29 12.60
CA ALA A 110 8.36 15.35 11.97
C ALA A 110 7.27 16.10 11.19
N GLU A 111 7.65 16.77 10.10
CA GLU A 111 6.73 17.56 9.29
C GLU A 111 5.94 16.68 8.31
N VAL A 112 4.61 16.75 8.38
CA VAL A 112 3.71 16.10 7.41
C VAL A 112 3.45 17.08 6.26
N THR A 113 3.86 16.69 5.06
CA THR A 113 3.71 17.53 3.86
C THR A 113 2.51 17.11 3.02
N TRP A 114 1.93 18.05 2.25
CA TRP A 114 0.77 17.73 1.41
C TRP A 114 1.07 16.66 0.34
N TRP A 115 2.29 16.65 -0.20
CA TRP A 115 2.67 15.66 -1.21
C TRP A 115 2.79 14.26 -0.62
N SER A 116 3.21 14.10 0.65
CA SER A 116 3.34 12.78 1.28
C SER A 116 1.96 12.16 1.55
N ILE A 117 0.96 13.00 1.89
CA ILE A 117 -0.44 12.59 2.01
C ILE A 117 -0.98 12.08 0.66
N ALA A 118 -0.77 12.86 -0.41
CA ALA A 118 -1.22 12.47 -1.74
C ALA A 118 -0.53 11.17 -2.21
N LEU A 119 0.76 11.01 -1.92
CA LEU A 119 1.52 9.80 -2.23
C LEU A 119 0.97 8.60 -1.45
N ALA A 120 0.71 8.73 -0.15
CA ALA A 120 0.17 7.63 0.67
C ALA A 120 -1.19 7.14 0.16
N LEU A 121 -2.11 8.07 -0.14
CA LEU A 121 -3.42 7.72 -0.69
C LEU A 121 -3.31 7.14 -2.11
N GLY A 122 -2.44 7.72 -2.95
CA GLY A 122 -2.18 7.21 -4.30
C GLY A 122 -1.63 5.78 -4.29
N VAL A 123 -0.67 5.49 -3.41
CA VAL A 123 -0.10 4.16 -3.21
C VAL A 123 -1.16 3.17 -2.72
N SER A 124 -2.02 3.58 -1.78
CA SER A 124 -3.13 2.76 -1.29
C SER A 124 -4.09 2.33 -2.42
N VAL A 125 -4.51 3.29 -3.27
CA VAL A 125 -5.34 2.98 -4.45
C VAL A 125 -4.61 2.07 -5.43
N LEU A 126 -3.33 2.32 -5.69
CA LEU A 126 -2.52 1.50 -6.59
C LEU A 126 -2.40 0.06 -6.10
N VAL A 127 -2.24 -0.16 -4.80
CA VAL A 127 -2.24 -1.50 -4.19
C VAL A 127 -3.58 -2.19 -4.42
N GLY A 128 -4.69 -1.52 -4.16
CA GLY A 128 -6.03 -2.05 -4.42
C GLY A 128 -6.23 -2.47 -5.88
N LEU A 129 -5.72 -1.67 -6.82
CA LEU A 129 -5.76 -2.00 -8.24
C LEU A 129 -4.89 -3.20 -8.58
N VAL A 130 -3.61 -3.19 -8.21
CA VAL A 130 -2.65 -4.25 -8.57
C VAL A 130 -3.06 -5.59 -7.98
N PHE A 131 -3.33 -5.62 -6.67
CA PHE A 131 -3.63 -6.84 -5.93
C PHE A 131 -5.10 -7.26 -6.04
N GLY A 132 -6.02 -6.35 -6.34
CA GLY A 132 -7.44 -6.65 -6.57
C GLY A 132 -7.77 -7.22 -7.96
N VAL A 133 -6.93 -7.00 -8.97
CA VAL A 133 -7.22 -7.44 -10.35
C VAL A 133 -7.36 -8.96 -10.46
N LEU A 134 -6.49 -9.73 -9.83
CA LEU A 134 -6.52 -11.19 -9.92
C LEU A 134 -7.80 -11.80 -9.30
N PRO A 135 -8.18 -11.49 -8.05
CA PRO A 135 -9.44 -11.99 -7.49
C PRO A 135 -10.67 -11.47 -8.25
N ALA A 136 -10.68 -10.20 -8.66
CA ALA A 136 -11.79 -9.62 -9.40
C ALA A 136 -12.01 -10.28 -10.78
N ARG A 137 -10.92 -10.66 -11.46
CA ARG A 137 -11.00 -11.45 -12.70
C ARG A 137 -11.53 -12.85 -12.46
N ARG A 138 -11.08 -13.54 -11.40
CA ARG A 138 -11.60 -14.85 -11.02
C ARG A 138 -13.11 -14.80 -10.74
N ALA A 139 -13.57 -13.81 -9.98
CA ALA A 139 -14.99 -13.60 -9.70
C ALA A 139 -15.82 -13.46 -10.98
N GLY A 140 -15.37 -12.61 -11.92
CA GLY A 140 -16.09 -12.39 -13.17
C GLY A 140 -16.11 -13.59 -14.12
N GLN A 141 -15.15 -14.51 -13.99
CA GLN A 141 -15.01 -15.69 -14.85
C GLN A 141 -15.75 -16.93 -14.31
N LEU A 142 -16.38 -16.86 -13.13
CA LEU A 142 -17.19 -17.96 -12.60
C LEU A 142 -18.31 -18.35 -13.57
N ASP A 143 -18.48 -19.65 -13.82
CA ASP A 143 -19.58 -20.18 -14.62
C ASP A 143 -20.86 -20.18 -13.77
N PRO A 144 -21.94 -19.49 -14.18
CA PRO A 144 -23.19 -19.48 -13.43
C PRO A 144 -23.79 -20.87 -13.18
N VAL A 145 -23.65 -21.82 -14.12
CA VAL A 145 -24.18 -23.18 -13.94
C VAL A 145 -23.43 -23.91 -12.84
N THR A 146 -22.09 -23.82 -12.85
CA THR A 146 -21.25 -24.42 -11.81
C THR A 146 -21.47 -23.72 -10.47
N ALA A 147 -21.54 -22.39 -10.44
CA ALA A 147 -21.70 -21.59 -9.23
C ALA A 147 -23.04 -21.82 -8.50
N LEU A 148 -24.11 -22.17 -9.22
CA LEU A 148 -25.41 -22.48 -8.63
C LEU A 148 -25.57 -23.96 -8.23
N ARG A 149 -24.67 -24.82 -8.69
CA ARG A 149 -24.66 -26.26 -8.39
C ARG A 149 -23.85 -26.60 -7.15
N HIS A 150 -23.02 -25.67 -6.68
CA HIS A 150 -22.37 -25.77 -5.37
C HIS A 150 -23.43 -25.45 -4.30
N GLU A 151 -23.51 -26.29 -3.26
CA GLU A 151 -24.40 -26.12 -2.09
C GLU A 151 -24.20 -24.77 -1.40
#